data_AF-A0A351V7I7-F1
#
_entry.id   AF-A0A351V7I7-F1
#
_cell.length_a   1.000
_cell.length_b   1.000
_cell.length_c   1.000
_cell.angle_alpha   90.00
_cell.angle_beta   90.00
_cell.angle_gamma   90.00
#
_symmetry.space_group_name_H-M   'P 1'
#
loop_
_entity.id
_entity.type
_entity.pdbx_description
1 polymer ?
#
loop_
_entity_poly.entity_id
_entity_poly.type
_entity_poly.pdbx_seq_one_letter_code
_entity_poly.pdbx_strand_id
1 'polypeptide(L)'
;MFENLPKAKVGIVAVSRDCFPESLSVNRRKALAKAYEEKYGKDDIYECPVCIVESEIHMVQALEDVKKAGCNALVVYLGNFGPEISETLLAKHFDGPAMFVAAAEESGDNLIGGRGDAYCGMLNAS
;
A
#
# COMPACT_ATOMS: atom_id res chain seq x y z
N MET A 1 1.65 5.74 30.11
CA MET A 1 1.15 5.06 28.89
C MET A 1 -0.37 5.22 28.92
N PHE A 2 -0.99 5.81 27.90
CA PHE A 2 -2.44 6.04 27.90
C PHE A 2 -3.16 4.72 27.60
N GLU A 3 -3.92 4.20 28.57
CA GLU A 3 -4.57 2.89 28.47
C GLU A 3 -5.88 2.90 27.67
N ASN A 4 -6.40 4.07 27.30
CA ASN A 4 -7.69 4.23 26.62
C ASN A 4 -7.56 4.78 25.18
N LEU A 5 -6.40 4.59 24.54
CA LEU A 5 -6.24 4.91 23.12
C LEU A 5 -6.55 3.66 22.27
N PRO A 6 -7.33 3.78 21.19
CA PRO A 6 -7.49 2.69 20.25
C PRO A 6 -6.13 2.30 19.68
N LYS A 7 -5.80 1.00 19.75
CA LYS A 7 -4.58 0.46 19.13
C LYS A 7 -4.84 0.26 17.64
N ALA A 8 -4.17 1.04 16.81
CA ALA A 8 -4.25 0.88 15.36
C ALA A 8 -3.33 -0.26 14.92
N LYS A 9 -3.85 -1.18 14.11
CA LYS A 9 -3.07 -2.15 13.35
C LYS A 9 -3.34 -1.89 11.88
N VAL A 10 -2.40 -1.23 11.22
CA VAL A 10 -2.54 -0.71 9.86
C VAL A 10 -2.02 -1.74 8.86
N GLY A 11 -2.90 -2.26 8.00
CA GLY A 11 -2.49 -3.10 6.87
C GLY A 11 -1.97 -2.23 5.71
N ILE A 12 -0.79 -2.55 5.18
CA ILE A 12 -0.18 -1.83 4.05
C ILE A 12 -0.18 -2.74 2.82
N VAL A 13 -0.98 -2.37 1.82
CA VAL A 13 -1.14 -3.12 0.56
C VAL A 13 -0.51 -2.32 -0.59
N ALA A 14 0.43 -2.94 -1.31
CA ALA A 14 1.02 -2.33 -2.51
C ALA A 14 0.07 -2.48 -3.70
N VAL A 15 0.08 -1.48 -4.56
CA VAL A 15 -0.63 -1.51 -5.84
C VAL A 15 0.34 -1.25 -6.99
N SER A 16 0.07 -1.86 -8.14
CA SER A 16 0.81 -1.68 -9.38
C SER A 16 -0.09 -1.94 -10.59
N ARG A 17 0.42 -1.63 -11.77
CA ARG A 17 -0.26 -1.93 -13.04
C ARG A 17 0.68 -2.58 -14.04
N ASP A 18 0.14 -3.25 -15.05
CA ASP A 18 0.89 -4.06 -16.01
C ASP A 18 1.97 -3.29 -16.78
N CYS A 19 1.80 -1.98 -16.93
CA CYS A 19 2.78 -1.12 -17.60
C CYS A 19 3.99 -0.75 -16.72
N PHE A 20 4.01 -1.13 -15.43
CA PHE A 20 5.10 -0.86 -14.50
C PHE A 20 5.61 -2.17 -13.85
N PRO A 21 6.90 -2.26 -13.48
CA PRO A 21 7.40 -3.42 -12.76
C PRO A 21 6.71 -3.53 -11.38
N GLU A 22 6.01 -4.63 -11.14
CA GLU A 22 5.42 -4.94 -9.82
C GLU A 22 6.47 -4.87 -8.70
N SER A 23 7.68 -5.36 -9.00
CA SER A 23 8.82 -5.35 -8.08
C SER A 23 9.19 -3.96 -7.60
N LEU A 24 8.96 -2.90 -8.40
CA LEU A 24 9.20 -1.53 -7.99
C LEU A 24 8.26 -1.15 -6.83
N SER A 25 6.97 -1.44 -6.96
CA SER A 25 5.98 -1.14 -5.91
C SER A 25 6.22 -1.97 -4.65
N VAL A 26 6.48 -3.27 -4.82
CA VAL A 26 6.80 -4.19 -3.72
C VAL A 26 8.04 -3.76 -2.95
N ASN A 27 9.12 -3.38 -3.64
CA ASN A 27 10.36 -2.98 -3.00
C ASN A 27 10.23 -1.64 -2.26
N ARG A 28 9.52 -0.67 -2.83
CA ARG A 28 9.24 0.62 -2.19
C ARG A 28 8.39 0.45 -0.93
N ARG A 29 7.39 -0.43 -0.96
CA ARG A 29 6.59 -0.77 0.23
C ARG A 29 7.44 -1.42 1.33
N LYS A 30 8.35 -2.33 0.97
CA LYS A 30 9.32 -2.92 1.92
C LYS A 30 10.21 -1.86 2.54
N ALA A 31 10.69 -0.91 1.73
CA ALA A 31 11.50 0.21 2.22
C ALA A 31 10.72 1.09 3.20
N LEU A 32 9.45 1.41 2.89
CA LEU A 32 8.54 2.13 3.78
C LEU A 32 8.31 1.38 5.11
N ALA A 33 7.95 0.09 5.04
CA ALA A 33 7.70 -0.73 6.21
C ALA A 33 8.95 -0.79 7.09
N LYS A 34 10.12 -1.08 6.49
CA LYS A 34 11.40 -1.08 7.20
C LYS A 34 11.72 0.26 7.87
N ALA A 35 11.55 1.38 7.16
CA ALA A 35 11.80 2.70 7.72
C ALA A 35 10.86 3.04 8.87
N TYR A 36 9.60 2.59 8.81
CA TYR A 36 8.65 2.71 9.91
C TYR A 36 9.08 1.85 11.10
N GLU A 37 9.40 0.58 10.87
CA GLU A 37 9.83 -0.37 11.91
C GLU A 37 11.08 0.10 12.65
N GLU A 38 12.08 0.62 11.93
CA GLU A 38 13.31 1.15 12.52
C GLU A 38 13.05 2.36 13.42
N LYS A 39 12.02 3.15 13.13
CA LYS A 39 11.72 4.40 13.84
C LYS A 39 10.71 4.24 14.98
N TYR A 40 9.71 3.37 14.81
CA TYR A 40 8.56 3.27 15.70
C TYR A 40 8.29 1.85 16.21
N GLY A 41 8.95 0.83 15.63
CA GLY A 41 8.65 -0.58 15.90
C GLY A 41 7.62 -1.17 14.92
N LYS A 42 7.37 -2.48 15.06
CA LYS A 42 6.58 -3.27 14.10
C LYS A 42 5.13 -3.54 14.51
N ASP A 43 4.77 -3.22 15.75
CA ASP A 43 3.53 -3.74 16.36
C ASP A 43 2.26 -3.11 15.76
N ASP A 44 2.37 -1.89 15.22
CA ASP A 44 1.24 -1.08 14.73
C ASP A 44 0.98 -1.24 13.22
N ILE A 45 1.85 -1.95 12.48
CA ILE A 45 1.74 -2.13 11.03
C ILE A 45 1.76 -3.60 10.62
N TYR A 46 1.18 -3.89 9.47
CA TYR A 46 1.22 -5.20 8.84
C TYR A 46 1.51 -5.06 7.34
N GLU A 47 2.60 -5.66 6.89
CA GLU A 47 3.01 -5.67 5.49
C GLU A 47 2.30 -6.82 4.73
N CYS A 48 1.22 -6.51 3.99
CA CYS A 48 0.43 -7.52 3.23
C CYS A 48 1.23 -8.11 2.05
N PRO A 49 1.49 -9.43 1.95
CA PRO A 49 2.34 -9.97 0.89
C PRO A 49 1.76 -9.84 -0.53
N VAL A 50 0.47 -9.53 -0.66
CA VAL A 50 -0.22 -9.39 -1.96
C VAL A 50 0.01 -7.99 -2.53
N CYS A 51 0.47 -7.93 -3.77
CA CYS A 51 0.47 -6.71 -4.58
C CYS A 51 -0.72 -6.76 -5.54
N ILE A 52 -1.54 -5.71 -5.58
CA ILE A 52 -2.66 -5.64 -6.53
C ILE A 52 -2.13 -5.15 -7.88
N VAL A 53 -2.11 -6.06 -8.86
CA VAL A 53 -1.78 -5.75 -10.25
C VAL A 53 -3.00 -5.96 -11.15
N GLU A 54 -3.67 -4.88 -11.56
CA GLU A 54 -4.82 -4.83 -12.49
C GLU A 54 -5.87 -5.97 -12.35
N SER A 55 -6.11 -6.43 -11.12
CA SER A 55 -6.92 -7.65 -10.88
C SER A 55 -7.76 -7.53 -9.62
N GLU A 56 -9.08 -7.75 -9.77
CA GLU A 56 -10.00 -7.85 -8.64
C GLU A 56 -9.71 -9.08 -7.78
N ILE A 57 -9.14 -10.15 -8.35
CA ILE A 57 -8.72 -11.33 -7.59
C ILE A 57 -7.62 -10.96 -6.60
N HIS A 58 -6.62 -10.18 -7.03
CA HIS A 58 -5.57 -9.69 -6.14
C HIS A 58 -6.16 -8.77 -5.05
N MET A 59 -7.14 -7.93 -5.40
CA MET A 59 -7.85 -7.09 -4.43
C MET A 59 -8.55 -7.92 -3.35
N VAL A 60 -9.32 -8.95 -3.74
CA VAL A 60 -10.00 -9.84 -2.79
C VAL A 60 -8.98 -10.56 -1.90
N GLN A 61 -7.90 -11.09 -2.48
CA GLN A 61 -6.83 -11.74 -1.72
C GLN A 61 -6.18 -10.80 -0.71
N ALA A 62 -5.86 -9.57 -1.10
CA ALA A 62 -5.29 -8.57 -0.22
C ALA A 62 -6.27 -8.19 0.91
N LEU A 63 -7.56 -8.03 0.58
CA LEU A 63 -8.62 -7.73 1.56
C LEU A 63 -8.79 -8.85 2.59
N GLU A 64 -8.82 -10.10 2.16
CA GLU A 64 -8.91 -11.26 3.03
C GLU A 64 -7.69 -11.38 3.93
N ASP A 65 -6.49 -11.14 3.37
CA ASP A 65 -5.22 -11.22 4.10
C ASP A 65 -5.13 -10.16 5.21
N VAL A 66 -5.42 -8.88 4.92
CA VAL A 66 -5.39 -7.82 5.95
C VAL A 66 -6.45 -8.02 7.03
N LYS A 67 -7.64 -8.54 6.65
CA LYS A 67 -8.70 -8.90 7.62
C LYS A 67 -8.26 -10.06 8.51
N LYS A 68 -7.68 -11.11 7.92
CA LYS A 68 -7.15 -12.27 8.65
C LYS A 68 -6.00 -11.90 9.59
N ALA A 69 -5.19 -10.91 9.20
CA ALA A 69 -4.14 -10.34 10.06
C ALA A 69 -4.70 -9.49 11.22
N GLY A 70 -6.01 -9.22 11.25
CA GLY A 70 -6.66 -8.41 12.28
C GLY A 70 -6.39 -6.91 12.16
N CYS A 71 -6.13 -6.42 10.94
CA CYS A 71 -5.93 -5.00 10.70
C CYS A 71 -7.25 -4.25 10.87
N ASN A 72 -7.22 -3.11 11.57
CA ASN A 72 -8.38 -2.25 11.79
C ASN A 72 -8.26 -0.89 11.08
N ALA A 73 -7.19 -0.69 10.32
CA ALA A 73 -6.98 0.43 9.41
C ALA A 73 -6.24 -0.07 8.17
N LEU A 74 -6.40 0.64 7.05
CA LEU A 74 -5.81 0.28 5.77
C LEU A 74 -5.00 1.44 5.19
N VAL A 75 -3.83 1.12 4.64
CA VAL A 75 -3.07 1.96 3.72
C VAL A 75 -2.98 1.27 2.37
N VAL A 76 -3.53 1.93 1.35
CA VAL A 76 -3.29 1.61 -0.06
C VAL A 76 -2.04 2.37 -0.49
N TYR A 77 -0.97 1.62 -0.75
CA TYR A 77 0.34 2.17 -1.05
C TYR A 77 0.62 2.12 -2.55
N LEU A 78 0.60 3.29 -3.18
CA LEU A 78 0.99 3.49 -4.56
C LEU A 78 2.52 3.57 -4.65
N GLY A 79 3.18 2.42 -4.78
CA GLY A 79 4.62 2.37 -5.04
C GLY A 79 4.97 2.78 -6.47
N ASN A 80 4.01 2.68 -7.39
CA ASN A 80 4.00 3.24 -8.74
C ASN A 80 2.52 3.56 -9.10
N PHE A 81 2.22 3.82 -10.37
CA PHE A 81 0.85 4.06 -10.83
C PHE A 81 0.02 2.77 -10.63
N GLY A 82 -0.95 2.83 -9.72
CA GLY A 82 -1.80 1.69 -9.38
C GLY A 82 -3.01 1.48 -10.31
N PRO A 83 -3.74 0.36 -10.15
CA PRO A 83 -4.92 0.04 -10.91
C PRO A 83 -6.15 0.71 -10.26
N GLU A 84 -6.55 1.88 -10.78
CA GLU A 84 -7.63 2.75 -10.27
C GLU A 84 -8.85 1.99 -9.72
N ILE A 85 -9.40 1.03 -10.49
CA ILE A 85 -10.59 0.28 -10.07
C ILE A 85 -10.27 -0.64 -8.88
N SER A 86 -9.26 -1.50 -9.01
CA SER A 86 -8.98 -2.52 -7.99
C SER A 86 -8.48 -1.92 -6.67
N GLU A 87 -7.72 -0.82 -6.74
CA GLU A 87 -7.22 -0.14 -5.53
C GLU A 87 -8.34 0.60 -4.77
N THR A 88 -9.28 1.23 -5.48
CA THR A 88 -10.41 1.91 -4.85
C THR A 88 -11.46 0.93 -4.31
N LEU A 89 -11.64 -0.22 -4.99
CA LEU A 89 -12.47 -1.31 -4.47
C LEU A 89 -11.92 -1.87 -3.15
N LEU A 90 -10.60 -1.99 -2.99
CA LEU A 90 -10.01 -2.41 -1.72
C LEU A 90 -10.43 -1.48 -0.58
N ALA A 91 -10.30 -0.16 -0.77
CA ALA A 91 -10.71 0.83 0.22
C ALA A 91 -12.22 0.81 0.47
N LYS A 92 -13.03 0.66 -0.58
CA LYS A 92 -14.49 0.56 -0.49
C LYS A 92 -14.99 -0.64 0.32
N HIS A 93 -14.29 -1.78 0.22
CA HIS A 93 -14.69 -3.04 0.85
C HIS A 93 -13.98 -3.32 2.19
N PHE A 94 -13.04 -2.47 2.59
CA PHE A 94 -12.42 -2.52 3.90
C PHE A 94 -13.33 -1.87 4.96
N ASP A 95 -13.60 -2.60 6.04
CA ASP A 95 -14.52 -2.16 7.10
C ASP A 95 -13.77 -1.37 8.18
N GLY A 96 -13.23 -0.22 7.79
CA GLY A 96 -12.41 0.64 8.65
C GLY A 96 -11.85 1.86 7.91
N PRO A 97 -11.10 2.73 8.61
CA PRO A 97 -10.46 3.86 7.97
C PRO A 97 -9.43 3.40 6.94
N ALA A 98 -9.49 3.99 5.75
CA ALA A 98 -8.55 3.78 4.66
C ALA A 98 -7.81 5.08 4.34
N MET A 99 -6.53 4.96 4.02
CA MET A 99 -5.66 6.04 3.57
C MET A 99 -4.95 5.61 2.29
N PHE A 100 -4.76 6.54 1.36
CA PHE A 100 -3.92 6.34 0.19
C PHE A 100 -2.61 7.11 0.35
N VAL A 101 -1.49 6.48 0.00
CA VAL A 101 -0.15 7.08 0.11
C VAL A 101 0.63 6.76 -1.16
N ALA A 102 1.24 7.78 -1.77
CA ALA A 102 2.12 7.62 -2.92
C ALA A 102 3.59 7.63 -2.53
N ALA A 103 4.38 6.78 -3.18
CA ALA A 103 5.83 6.85 -3.14
C ALA A 103 6.32 8.17 -3.76
N ALA A 104 7.37 8.75 -3.17
CA ALA A 104 8.11 9.90 -3.69
C ALA A 104 9.57 9.52 -3.99
N GLU A 105 9.80 8.27 -4.40
CA GLU A 105 11.15 7.66 -4.50
C GLU A 105 11.77 7.71 -5.90
N GLU A 106 11.15 8.35 -6.89
CA GLU A 106 11.83 8.59 -8.17
C GLU A 106 12.83 9.75 -8.07
N SER A 107 13.98 9.60 -8.73
CA SER A 107 14.98 10.66 -8.87
C SER A 107 15.50 10.72 -10.32
N GLY A 108 16.12 11.85 -10.67
CA GLY A 108 16.76 12.04 -11.98
C GLY A 108 17.84 10.99 -12.28
N ASP A 109 18.46 10.43 -11.24
CA ASP A 109 19.53 9.44 -11.36
C ASP A 109 19.05 8.03 -11.76
N ASN A 110 17.74 7.76 -11.66
CA ASN A 110 17.16 6.44 -11.94
C ASN A 110 15.85 6.53 -12.73
N LEU A 111 15.75 7.41 -13.73
CA LEU A 111 14.50 7.61 -14.49
C LEU A 111 14.06 6.39 -15.32
N ILE A 112 14.99 5.56 -15.81
CA ILE A 112 14.64 4.43 -16.70
C ILE A 112 13.96 3.30 -15.92
N GLY A 113 14.51 2.94 -14.75
CA GLY A 113 14.01 1.81 -13.95
C GLY A 113 13.29 2.21 -12.66
N GLY A 114 13.43 3.45 -12.23
CA GLY A 114 12.85 3.98 -10.99
C GLY A 114 11.66 4.90 -11.19
N ARG A 115 11.27 5.22 -12.43
CA ARG A 115 10.04 6.00 -12.65
C ARG A 115 8.81 5.16 -12.30
N GLY A 116 8.03 5.64 -11.34
CA GLY A 116 6.81 4.96 -10.89
C GLY A 116 5.51 5.71 -11.16
N ASP A 117 5.53 7.03 -11.37
CA ASP A 117 4.33 7.87 -11.56
C ASP A 117 3.28 7.71 -10.43
N ALA A 118 3.73 7.41 -9.21
CA ALA A 118 2.87 7.14 -8.06
C ALA A 118 1.97 8.34 -7.70
N TYR A 119 2.50 9.56 -7.78
CA TYR A 119 1.71 10.77 -7.54
C TYR A 119 0.60 10.96 -8.58
N CYS A 120 0.86 10.63 -9.84
CA CYS A 120 -0.17 10.65 -10.88
C CYS A 120 -1.28 9.62 -10.59
N GLY A 121 -0.90 8.43 -10.11
CA GLY A 121 -1.86 7.42 -9.64
C GLY A 121 -2.73 7.96 -8.50
N MET A 122 -2.13 8.63 -7.50
CA MET A 122 -2.86 9.21 -6.38
C MET A 122 -3.87 10.27 -6.83
N LEU A 123 -3.50 11.12 -7.79
CA LEU A 123 -4.43 12.12 -8.34
C LEU A 123 -5.61 11.49 -9.10
N ASN A 124 -5.46 10.24 -9.53
CA ASN A 124 -6.48 9.46 -10.24
C ASN A 124 -7.24 8.47 -9.33
N ALA A 125 -6.89 8.36 -8.05
CA ALA A 125 -7.55 7.47 -7.11
C ALA A 125 -8.93 8.06 -6.70
N SER A 126 -9.92 7.93 -7.59
CA SER A 126 -11.28 8.49 -7.47
C SER A 126 -12.37 7.44 -7.27
#